data_AF-A0A2X1A4C6-F1
#
_entry.id   AF-A0A2X1A4C6-F1
#
_cell.length_a   1.000
_cell.length_b   1.000
_cell.length_c   1.000
_cell.angle_alpha   90.00
_cell.angle_beta   90.00
_cell.angle_gamma   90.00
#
_symmetry.space_group_name_H-M   'P 1'
#
loop_
_entity.id
_entity.type
_entity.pdbx_description
1 polymer ?
#
loop_
_entity_poly.entity_id
_entity_poly.type
_entity_poly.pdbx_seq_one_letter_code
_entity_poly.pdbx_strand_id
1 'polypeptide(L)' 'MDGLIKRESAEAMLEMLVKSLGYSDAFVRAEGEKVSVTVMAEELSKAQANEIIYLVKTEMEGANDVQVKFSANNY' A
#
# COMPACT_ATOMS: atom_id res chain seq x y z
N MET A 1 -17.62 -14.27 -6.21
CA MET A 1 -17.54 -13.67 -4.86
C MET A 1 -16.17 -13.87 -4.23
N ASP A 2 -15.56 -15.06 -4.34
CA ASP A 2 -14.29 -15.37 -3.65
C ASP A 2 -13.09 -14.49 -4.06
N GLY A 3 -13.01 -14.08 -5.32
CA GLY A 3 -11.93 -13.21 -5.79
C GLY A 3 -11.99 -11.78 -5.23
N LEU A 4 -13.18 -11.24 -4.96
CA LEU A 4 -13.33 -9.91 -4.38
C LEU A 4 -12.94 -9.91 -2.90
N ILE A 5 -13.44 -10.89 -2.14
CA ILE A 5 -13.15 -11.05 -0.72
C ILE A 5 -11.64 -11.27 -0.48
N LYS A 6 -10.99 -12.10 -1.30
CA LYS A 6 -9.53 -12.31 -1.20
C LYS A 6 -8.73 -11.04 -1.40
N ARG A 7 -9.15 -10.17 -2.34
CA ARG A 7 -8.49 -8.88 -2.59
C ARG A 7 -8.72 -7.90 -1.44
N GLU A 8 -9.95 -7.73 -0.98
CA GLU A 8 -10.26 -6.83 0.13
C GLU A 8 -9.49 -7.23 1.41
N SER A 9 -9.39 -8.53 1.67
CA SER A 9 -8.57 -9.04 2.79
C SER A 9 -7.08 -8.74 2.61
N ALA A 10 -6.55 -8.85 1.39
CA ALA A 10 -5.15 -8.53 1.10
C ALA A 10 -4.87 -7.02 1.19
N GLU A 11 -5.78 -6.18 0.70
CA GLU A 11 -5.72 -4.72 0.84
C GLU A 11 -5.69 -4.32 2.32
N ALA A 12 -6.63 -4.83 3.13
CA ALA A 12 -6.68 -4.54 4.57
C ALA A 12 -5.43 -5.02 5.32
N MET A 13 -4.88 -6.19 4.96
CA MET A 13 -3.63 -6.69 5.53
C MET A 13 -2.45 -5.78 5.18
N LEU A 14 -2.32 -5.37 3.92
CA LEU A 14 -1.28 -4.46 3.46
C LEU A 14 -1.39 -3.08 4.14
N GLU A 15 -2.59 -2.53 4.31
CA GLU A 15 -2.81 -1.28 5.03
C GLU A 15 -2.28 -1.36 6.47
N MET A 16 -2.57 -2.45 7.16
CA MET A 16 -2.10 -2.68 8.53
C MET A 16 -0.58 -2.82 8.60
N LEU A 17 0.02 -3.54 7.66
CA LEU A 17 1.49 -3.68 7.57
C LEU A 17 2.17 -2.35 7.23
N VAL A 18 1.60 -1.55 6.34
CA VAL A 18 2.15 -0.22 6.04
C VAL A 18 2.03 0.68 7.27
N LYS A 19 0.89 0.70 7.96
CA LYS A 19 0.72 1.46 9.22
C LYS A 19 1.75 1.06 10.28
N SER A 20 2.13 -0.22 10.36
CA SER A 20 3.15 -0.69 11.32
C SER A 20 4.56 -0.18 11.03
N LEU A 21 4.84 0.32 9.81
CA LEU A 21 6.08 1.04 9.48
C LEU A 21 6.14 2.46 10.07
N GLY A 22 5.07 2.93 10.71
CA GLY A 22 5.02 4.22 11.40
C GLY A 22 4.16 5.29 10.73
N TYR A 23 3.41 4.94 9.67
CA TYR A 23 2.47 5.86 9.03
C TYR A 23 1.17 5.97 9.83
N SER A 24 0.66 7.19 10.00
CA SER A 24 -0.58 7.44 10.74
C SER A 24 -1.80 6.82 10.07
N ASP A 25 -1.78 6.76 8.74
CA ASP A 25 -2.79 6.06 7.96
C ASP A 25 -2.20 5.59 6.62
N ALA A 26 -2.84 4.56 6.07
CA ALA A 26 -2.47 3.96 4.81
C ALA A 26 -3.74 3.43 4.13
N PHE A 27 -3.81 3.64 2.82
CA PHE A 27 -4.89 3.18 1.96
C PHE A 27 -4.30 2.39 0.79
N VAL A 28 -4.76 1.16 0.60
CA VAL A 28 -4.25 0.25 -0.44
C VAL A 28 -5.39 -0.18 -1.35
N ARG A 29 -5.16 -0.08 -2.66
CA ARG A 29 -6.11 -0.53 -3.67
C ARG A 29 -5.42 -1.40 -4.71
N ALA A 30 -5.90 -2.62 -4.88
CA ALA A 30 -5.45 -3.59 -5.86
C ALA A 30 -6.49 -3.71 -6.98
N GLU A 31 -6.09 -3.44 -8.22
CA GLU A 31 -6.90 -3.61 -9.42
C GLU A 31 -6.15 -4.40 -10.48
N GLY A 32 -6.44 -5.71 -10.55
CA GLY A 32 -5.68 -6.63 -11.38
C GLY A 32 -4.23 -6.71 -10.90
N GLU A 33 -3.29 -6.34 -11.78
CA GLU A 33 -1.84 -6.33 -11.50
C GLU A 33 -1.33 -5.00 -10.93
N LYS A 34 -2.21 -3.98 -10.88
CA LYS A 34 -1.88 -2.65 -10.40
C LYS A 34 -2.22 -2.51 -8.93
N VAL A 35 -1.26 -2.05 -8.13
CA VAL A 35 -1.47 -1.74 -6.72
C VAL A 35 -1.12 -0.28 -6.46
N SER A 36 -2.08 0.46 -5.93
CA SER A 36 -1.89 1.85 -5.52
C SER A 36 -1.87 1.91 -3.99
N VAL A 37 -0.79 2.44 -3.43
CA VAL A 37 -0.64 2.68 -2.00
C VAL A 37 -0.58 4.17 -1.75
N THR A 38 -1.43 4.67 -0.86
CA THR A 38 -1.40 6.06 -0.40
C THR A 38 -1.14 6.07 1.10
N VAL A 39 -0.08 6.75 1.54
CA VAL A 39 0.25 6.90 2.96
C VAL A 39 0.04 8.33 3.43
N MET A 40 -0.43 8.51 4.66
CA MET A 40 -0.39 9.81 5.32
C MET A 40 1.00 10.06 5.91
N ALA A 41 1.71 11.03 5.33
CA ALA A 41 3.04 11.45 5.76
C ALA A 41 3.29 12.89 5.31
N GLU A 42 4.10 13.64 6.06
CA GLU A 42 4.55 14.98 5.68
C GLU A 42 5.53 14.93 4.49
N GLU A 43 6.41 13.93 4.51
CA GLU A 43 7.36 13.64 3.44
C GLU A 43 7.49 12.14 3.22
N LEU A 44 7.83 11.76 1.99
CA LEU A 44 8.13 10.38 1.62
C LEU A 44 9.44 10.33 0.84
N SER A 45 10.48 9.77 1.46
CA SER A 45 11.74 9.53 0.78
C SER A 45 11.63 8.37 -0.22
N LYS A 46 12.54 8.34 -1.21
CA LYS A 46 12.62 7.22 -2.16
C LYS A 46 12.88 5.88 -1.47
N ALA A 47 13.62 5.88 -0.36
CA ALA A 47 13.90 4.67 0.40
C ALA A 47 12.62 4.12 1.06
N GLN A 48 11.85 4.99 1.71
CA GLN A 48 10.55 4.64 2.30
C GLN A 48 9.54 4.16 1.25
N ALA A 49 9.49 4.83 0.09
CA ALA A 49 8.65 4.38 -1.02
C ALA A 49 9.07 2.97 -1.51
N ASN A 50 10.37 2.71 -1.63
CA ASN A 50 10.87 1.39 -2.04
C ASN A 50 10.57 0.30 -1.01
N GLU A 51 10.61 0.61 0.29
CA GLU A 51 10.25 -0.32 1.36
C GLU A 51 8.77 -0.73 1.26
N ILE A 52 7.87 0.23 1.04
CA ILE A 52 6.45 -0.03 0.80
C ILE A 52 6.25 -0.88 -0.46
N ILE A 53 6.96 -0.56 -1.56
CA ILE A 53 6.88 -1.34 -2.81
C ILE A 53 7.33 -2.78 -2.58
N TYR A 54 8.42 -2.98 -1.85
CA TYR A 54 8.95 -4.30 -1.55
C TYR A 54 7.98 -5.13 -0.70
N LEU A 55 7.40 -4.52 0.34
CA LEU A 55 6.38 -5.13 1.18
C LEU A 55 5.18 -5.61 0.35
N VAL A 56 4.63 -4.74 -0.49
CA VAL A 56 3.49 -5.05 -1.36
C VAL A 56 3.80 -6.22 -2.29
N LYS A 57 4.97 -6.21 -2.94
CA LYS A 57 5.39 -7.29 -3.85
C LYS A 57 5.65 -8.61 -3.14
N THR A 58 6.03 -8.57 -1.86
CA THR A 58 6.29 -9.75 -1.05
C THR A 58 5.00 -10.42 -0.60
N GLU A 59 4.03 -9.62 -0.16
CA GLU A 59 2.75 -10.13 0.36
C GLU A 59 1.72 -10.45 -0.73
N MET A 60 1.81 -9.79 -1.89
CA MET A 60 0.85 -9.94 -2.97
C MET A 60 1.52 -10.42 -4.26
N GLU A 61 1.47 -11.73 -4.50
CA GLU A 61 1.94 -12.33 -5.75
C GLU A 61 1.16 -11.75 -6.95
N GLY A 62 1.89 -11.27 -7.97
CA GLY A 62 1.31 -10.64 -9.17
C GLY A 62 1.15 -9.12 -9.12
N ALA A 63 1.56 -8.46 -8.02
CA ALA A 63 1.64 -7.00 -7.93
C ALA A 63 2.84 -6.44 -8.74
N ASN A 64 2.71 -6.41 -10.07
CA ASN A 64 3.78 -6.01 -10.98
C ASN A 64 3.97 -4.49 -11.04
N ASP A 65 2.86 -3.74 -11.01
CA ASP A 65 2.83 -2.28 -11.12
C ASP A 65 2.38 -1.67 -9.80
N VAL A 66 3.34 -1.34 -8.93
CA VAL A 66 3.09 -0.75 -7.61
C VAL A 66 3.42 0.74 -7.65
N GLN A 67 2.43 1.57 -7.35
CA GLN A 67 2.59 3.01 -7.19
C GLN A 67 2.40 3.40 -5.73
N VAL A 68 3.36 4.15 -5.20
CA VAL A 68 3.28 4.72 -3.85
C VAL A 68 3.13 6.23 -3.95
N LYS A 69 2.14 6.76 -3.25
CA LYS A 69 1.86 8.18 -3.11
C LYS A 69 1.81 8.53 -1.64
N PHE A 70 2.18 9.76 -1.32
CA PHE A 70 1.94 10.30 0.01
C PHE A 70 0.95 11.46 -0.09
N SER A 71 0.15 11.63 0.95
CA SER A 71 -0.72 12.77 1.12
C SER A 71 -0.35 13.44 2.44
N ALA A 72 0.13 14.68 2.37
CA ALA A 72 0.27 15.52 3.55
C ALA A 72 -1.12 16.01 3.96
N ASN A 73 -1.48 15.83 5.23
CA ASN A 73 -2.75 16.28 5.75
C ASN A 73 -2.67 17.80 6.00
N ASN A 74 -2.67 18.60 4.94
CA ASN A 74 -2.71 20.06 5.03
C ASN A 74 -4.16 20.50 5.28
N TYR A 75 -4.55 20.52 6.55
CA TYR A 75 -5.72 21.24 7.05
C TYR A 75 -5.33 22.65 7.51
#